data_AF-A0A497SAV3-F1
#
_entry.id   AF-A0A497SAV3-F1
#
_cell.length_a   1.000
_cell.length_b   1.000
_cell.length_c   1.000
_cell.angle_alpha   90.00
_cell.angle_beta   90.00
_cell.angle_gamma   90.00
#
_symmetry.space_group_name_H-M   'P 1'
#
loop_
_entity.id
_entity.type
_entity.pdbx_description
1 polymer ?
#
loop_
_entity_poly.entity_id
_entity_poly.type
_entity_poly.pdbx_seq_one_letter_code
_entity_poly.pdbx_strand_id
1 'polypeptide(L)' 'MSFYTKHISELLKRAGADTTPENKELLDRAVRKTLDMERADAPEVWEKVKEIMFSGRDEKRKRKFEDSVVKLMVKYLITG' A
#
# COMPACT_ATOMS: atom_id res chain seq x y z
N MET A 1 -6.75 -9.70 7.01
CA MET A 1 -5.40 -9.15 6.83
C MET A 1 -4.78 -9.65 5.53
N SER A 2 -4.38 -8.76 4.61
CA SER A 2 -3.85 -9.20 3.30
C SER A 2 -2.39 -9.64 3.38
N PHE A 3 -2.10 -10.81 2.80
CA PHE A 3 -0.76 -11.43 2.84
C PHE A 3 0.34 -10.60 2.20
N TYR A 4 0.00 -9.70 1.26
CA TYR A 4 0.98 -8.94 0.50
C TYR A 4 1.59 -7.76 1.26
N THR A 5 0.94 -7.31 2.34
CA THR A 5 1.40 -6.15 3.13
C THR A 5 2.81 -6.34 3.70
N LYS A 6 3.25 -7.59 3.90
CA LYS A 6 4.62 -7.92 4.29
C LYS A 6 5.67 -7.51 3.26
N HIS A 7 5.33 -7.55 1.97
CA HIS A 7 6.25 -7.25 0.86
C HIS A 7 6.43 -5.76 0.59
N ILE A 8 5.55 -4.93 1.14
CA ILE A 8 5.53 -3.47 0.97
C ILE A 8 5.55 -2.75 2.32
N SER A 9 6.08 -3.43 3.35
CA SER A 9 6.09 -2.93 4.72
C SER A 9 7.01 -1.72 4.89
N GLU A 10 7.94 -1.48 3.97
CA GLU A 10 8.73 -0.23 3.93
C GLU A 10 7.87 1.02 3.76
N LEU A 11 6.68 0.92 3.17
CA LEU A 11 5.75 2.04 3.04
C LEU A 11 5.19 2.49 4.40
N LEU A 12 5.10 1.59 5.38
CA LEU A 12 4.74 1.94 6.76
C LEU A 12 5.82 2.83 7.38
N LYS A 13 7.09 2.44 7.24
CA LYS A 13 8.23 3.21 7.75
C LYS A 13 8.29 4.60 7.12
N ARG A 14 8.05 4.69 5.80
CA ARG A 14 7.96 5.98 5.09
C ARG A 14 6.80 6.86 5.58
N ALA A 15 5.72 6.26 6.04
CA ALA A 15 4.60 6.97 6.66
C ALA A 15 4.84 7.31 8.15
N GLY A 16 5.99 6.95 8.72
CA GLY A 16 6.30 7.15 10.14
C GLY A 16 5.61 6.15 11.07
N ALA A 17 5.20 4.99 10.56
CA ALA A 17 4.47 3.97 11.32
C ALA A 17 5.26 2.68 11.52
N ASP A 18 5.07 2.06 12.68
CA ASP A 18 5.61 0.75 12.98
C ASP A 18 4.87 -0.37 12.26
N THR A 19 5.54 -1.53 12.13
CA THR A 19 5.00 -2.70 11.42
C THR A 19 4.06 -3.54 12.33
N THR A 20 3.00 -2.92 12.84
CA THR A 20 1.97 -3.57 13.69
C THR A 20 0.84 -4.18 12.83
N PRO A 21 0.02 -5.09 13.39
CA PRO A 21 -1.15 -5.61 12.68
C PRO A 21 -2.14 -4.53 12.22
N GLU A 22 -2.43 -3.56 13.09
CA GLU A 22 -3.36 -2.46 12.83
C GLU A 22 -2.85 -1.58 11.68
N ASN A 23 -1.57 -1.23 11.70
CA ASN A 23 -0.96 -0.42 10.64
C ASN A 23 -0.92 -1.16 9.30
N LYS A 24 -0.76 -2.49 9.31
CA LYS A 24 -0.85 -3.31 8.09
C LYS A 24 -2.27 -3.34 7.53
N GLU A 25 -3.31 -3.27 8.37
CA GLU A 25 -4.69 -3.13 7.90
C GLU A 25 -4.95 -1.75 7.28
N LEU A 26 -4.41 -0.69 7.88
CA LEU A 26 -4.43 0.65 7.28
C LEU A 26 -3.70 0.67 5.93
N LEU A 27 -2.56 -0.03 5.82
CA LEU A 27 -1.80 -0.15 4.58
C LEU A 27 -2.59 -0.89 3.50
N ASP A 28 -3.21 -2.01 3.85
CA ASP A 28 -4.11 -2.74 2.95
C ASP A 28 -5.21 -1.82 2.41
N ARG A 29 -5.88 -1.09 3.30
CA ARG A 29 -6.92 -0.13 2.95
C ARG A 29 -6.40 1.00 2.05
N ALA A 30 -5.22 1.54 2.35
CA ALA A 30 -4.59 2.60 1.55
C ALA A 30 -4.24 2.12 0.14
N VAL A 31 -3.69 0.91 0.01
CA VAL A 31 -3.36 0.27 -1.27
C VAL A 31 -4.63 0.07 -2.10
N ARG A 32 -5.64 -0.57 -1.52
CA ARG A 32 -6.92 -0.84 -2.20
C ARG A 32 -7.58 0.43 -2.68
N LYS A 33 -7.61 1.47 -1.84
CA LYS A 33 -8.14 2.78 -2.21
C LYS A 33 -7.35 3.43 -3.34
N THR A 34 -6.01 3.34 -3.30
CA THR A 34 -5.14 3.91 -4.34
C THR A 34 -5.34 3.23 -5.70
N LEU A 35 -5.66 1.94 -5.69
CA LEU A 35 -5.90 1.14 -6.90
C LEU A 35 -7.38 1.12 -7.33
N ASP A 36 -8.28 1.76 -6.59
CA ASP A 36 -9.74 1.66 -6.77
C ASP A 36 -10.26 0.20 -6.71
N MET A 37 -9.65 -0.60 -5.82
CA MET A 37 -9.90 -2.03 -5.62
C MET A 37 -10.42 -2.32 -4.19
N GLU A 38 -11.25 -1.44 -3.65
CA GLU A 38 -11.76 -1.52 -2.27
C GLU A 38 -12.54 -2.82 -1.98
N ARG A 39 -13.13 -3.45 -3.01
CA ARG A 39 -13.91 -4.70 -2.91
C ARG A 39 -13.25 -5.93 -3.54
N ALA A 40 -12.05 -5.78 -4.12
CA ALA A 40 -11.38 -6.89 -4.79
C ALA A 40 -10.79 -7.90 -3.79
N ASP A 41 -10.41 -9.08 -4.24
CA ASP A 41 -9.71 -10.03 -3.37
C ASP A 41 -8.22 -9.72 -3.23
N ALA A 42 -7.62 -10.15 -2.11
CA ALA A 42 -6.20 -9.88 -1.83
C ALA A 42 -5.22 -10.39 -2.92
N PRO A 43 -5.44 -11.55 -3.57
CA PRO A 43 -4.59 -11.99 -4.69
C PRO A 43 -4.67 -11.05 -5.89
N GLU A 44 -5.85 -10.55 -6.25
CA GLU A 44 -6.02 -9.63 -7.37
C GLU A 44 -5.31 -8.30 -7.14
N VAL A 45 -5.46 -7.75 -5.92
CA VAL A 45 -4.76 -6.53 -5.52
C VAL A 45 -3.25 -6.75 -5.57
N TRP A 46 -2.77 -7.92 -5.12
CA TRP A 46 -1.35 -8.24 -5.15
C TRP A 46 -0.78 -8.30 -6.57
N GLU A 47 -1.50 -8.84 -7.54
CA GLU A 47 -1.05 -8.83 -8.94
C GLU A 47 -0.83 -7.41 -9.46
N LYS A 48 -1.72 -6.46 -9.11
CA LYS A 48 -1.53 -5.05 -9.49
C LYS A 48 -0.40 -4.36 -8.75
N VAL A 49 -0.23 -4.63 -7.46
CA VAL A 49 0.92 -4.15 -6.72
C VAL A 49 2.21 -4.69 -7.34
N LYS A 50 2.27 -5.97 -7.73
CA LYS A 50 3.42 -6.57 -8.42
C LYS A 50 3.76 -5.86 -9.73
N GLU A 51 2.75 -5.66 -10.56
CA GLU A 51 2.90 -4.97 -11.84
C GLU A 51 3.50 -3.56 -11.66
N ILE A 52 3.06 -2.84 -10.63
CA ILE A 52 3.50 -1.46 -10.37
C ILE A 52 4.89 -1.42 -9.72
N MET A 53 5.09 -2.21 -8.67
CA MET A 53 6.28 -2.10 -7.79
C MET A 53 7.49 -2.87 -8.30
N PHE A 54 7.27 -3.99 -9.01
CA PHE A 54 8.33 -4.96 -9.31
C PHE A 54 8.54 -5.20 -10.82
N SER A 55 7.73 -4.63 -11.71
CA SER A 55 7.91 -4.86 -13.16
C SER A 55 9.12 -4.12 -13.76
N GLY A 56 9.74 -3.17 -13.04
CA GLY A 56 10.93 -2.44 -13.47
C GLY A 56 10.76 -1.54 -14.70
N ARG A 57 9.55 -1.48 -15.29
CA ARG A 57 9.29 -0.79 -16.56
C ARG A 57 8.91 0.68 -16.41
N ASP A 58 8.46 1.11 -15.23
CA ASP A 58 7.96 2.47 -15.01
C ASP A 58 8.21 2.96 -13.57
N GLU A 59 9.42 3.47 -13.32
CA GLU A 59 9.81 4.02 -12.00
C GLU A 59 8.94 5.22 -11.60
N LYS A 60 8.43 5.99 -12.57
CA LYS A 60 7.55 7.13 -12.30
C LYS A 60 6.20 6.66 -11.77
N ARG A 61 5.62 5.61 -12.37
CA ARG A 61 4.38 4.99 -11.92
C ARG A 61 4.55 4.36 -10.54
N LYS A 62 5.66 3.64 -10.30
CA LYS A 62 6.02 3.10 -8.99
C LYS A 62 6.07 4.19 -7.93
N ARG A 63 6.88 5.23 -8.13
CA ARG A 63 7.02 6.34 -7.17
C ARG A 63 5.70 7.03 -6.90
N LYS A 64 4.90 7.31 -7.94
CA LYS A 64 3.58 7.94 -7.80
C LYS A 64 2.64 7.07 -6.96
N PHE A 65 2.66 5.75 -7.17
CA PHE A 65 1.88 4.81 -6.37
C PHE A 65 2.32 4.82 -4.91
N GLU A 66 3.62 4.66 -4.63
CA GLU A 66 4.16 4.70 -3.28
C GLU A 66 3.81 6.00 -2.55
N ASP A 67 3.99 7.16 -3.20
CA ASP A 67 3.69 8.46 -2.63
C ASP A 67 2.19 8.62 -2.33
N SER A 68 1.31 8.07 -3.17
CA SER A 68 -0.14 8.11 -2.97
C SER A 68 -0.56 7.23 -1.78
N VAL A 69 0.01 6.03 -1.66
CA VAL A 69 -0.22 5.12 -0.54
C VAL A 69 0.27 5.73 0.77
N VAL A 70 1.50 6.26 0.80
CA VAL A 70 2.09 6.91 1.99
C VAL A 70 1.25 8.12 2.41
N LYS A 71 0.80 8.95 1.48
CA LYS A 71 -0.06 10.09 1.79
C LYS A 71 -1.39 9.68 2.45
N LEU A 72 -2.02 8.61 1.96
CA LEU A 72 -3.23 8.06 2.58
C LEU A 72 -2.94 7.47 3.96
N MET A 73 -1.82 6.76 4.12
CA MET A 73 -1.37 6.23 5.41
C MET A 73 -1.22 7.33 6.45
N VAL A 74 -0.47 8.39 6.13
CA VAL A 74 -0.30 9.55 7.02
C VAL A 74 -1.64 10.16 7.39
N LYS A 75 -2.56 10.30 6.42
CA LYS A 75 -3.92 10.76 6.71
C LYS A 75 -4.63 9.86 7.72
N TYR A 76 -4.61 8.54 7.52
CA TYR A 76 -5.25 7.59 8.43
C TYR A 76 -4.67 7.62 9.83
N LEU A 77 -3.35 7.79 9.97
CA LEU A 77 -2.67 7.87 11.27
C LEU A 77 -2.97 9.16 12.04
N ILE A 78 -3.27 10.26 11.34
CA ILE A 78 -3.62 11.55 11.98
C ILE A 78 -5.11 11.58 12.36
N THR A 79 -5.98 10.98 11.55
CA THR A 79 -7.44 10.99 11.78
C THR A 79 -7.96 9.78 12.56
N GLY A 80 -7.08 8.83 12.89
CA GLY A 80 -7.40 7.58 13.59
C GLY A 80 -7.12 7.65 15.08
#